data_AF-A0A5R8ZWF8-F1
#
_entry.id   AF-A0A5R8ZWF8-F1
#
_cell.length_a   1.000
_cell.length_b   1.000
_cell.length_c   1.000
_cell.angle_alpha   90.00
_cell.angle_beta   90.00
_cell.angle_gamma   90.00
#
_symmetry.space_group_name_H-M   'P 1'
#
loop_
_entity.id
_entity.type
_entity.pdbx_description
1 polymer ?
#
loop_
_entity_poly.entity_id
_entity_poly.type
_entity_poly.pdbx_seq_one_letter_code
_entity_poly.pdbx_strand_id
1 'polypeptide(L)'
;MTTLFDPIVIGDLELPNRIVMAPLTRCRADEGRVPNALMAEYYVQRADAGLILSEATSVTPMGVGYPDTPGIWSDDQVRGWTNITKAVHANGGRIMLQLWHVGRVSDPLYLNGELPVAPSALKPAGHVSLVRPMKEFVTPRALETEEIADIVEAYRVGAENAKAAGFDGVEVHGANGYLLDQFLQSSTNQRTDQYGGSVENRARLLLEVTDAVIGVWGAGRVGVHLAPRMDSHDMGDADPLATFGYVARELGKRGVAFICTREKAGDDSIGPKLKEIFGGVYIANERFTKDTANEWLESGKADAVAFGIPFIANPDLVTRLEKGAAWNEPHPETFYGKGPVGYLDYPRL
;
A
#
# COMPACT_ATOMS: atom_id res chain seq x y z
N MET A 1 7.43 -27.63 8.66
CA MET A 1 7.94 -26.55 7.79
C MET A 1 6.76 -25.66 7.49
N THR A 2 6.90 -24.35 7.64
CA THR A 2 5.82 -23.39 7.37
C THR A 2 5.69 -23.19 5.86
N THR A 3 4.48 -23.34 5.34
CA THR A 3 4.16 -23.21 3.91
C THR A 3 3.16 -22.09 3.67
N LEU A 4 2.97 -21.71 2.40
CA LEU A 4 1.97 -20.72 2.01
C LEU A 4 0.54 -21.02 2.47
N PHE A 5 0.22 -22.30 2.72
CA PHE A 5 -1.14 -22.75 3.02
C PHE A 5 -1.42 -22.90 4.51
N ASP A 6 -0.40 -22.78 5.36
CA ASP A 6 -0.60 -22.83 6.81
C ASP A 6 -1.27 -21.54 7.29
N PRO A 7 -2.22 -21.62 8.24
CA PRO A 7 -2.81 -20.44 8.83
C PRO A 7 -1.76 -19.60 9.59
N ILE A 8 -2.07 -18.32 9.77
CA ILE A 8 -1.24 -17.36 10.51
C ILE A 8 -2.11 -16.38 11.26
N VAL A 9 -1.64 -15.94 12.44
CA VAL A 9 -2.19 -14.78 13.14
C VAL A 9 -1.34 -13.55 12.81
N ILE A 10 -1.96 -12.51 12.28
CA ILE A 10 -1.33 -11.21 12.00
C ILE A 10 -2.00 -10.15 12.87
N GLY A 11 -1.33 -9.69 13.92
CA GLY A 11 -1.95 -8.84 14.94
C GLY A 11 -3.18 -9.53 15.53
N ASP A 12 -4.36 -8.94 15.32
CA ASP A 12 -5.66 -9.45 15.81
C ASP A 12 -6.46 -10.19 14.71
N LEU A 13 -5.81 -10.60 13.62
CA LEU A 13 -6.42 -11.28 12.47
C LEU A 13 -5.95 -12.73 12.36
N GLU A 14 -6.91 -13.66 12.34
CA GLU A 14 -6.66 -15.06 11.96
C GLU A 14 -6.84 -15.21 10.45
N LEU A 15 -5.77 -15.56 9.73
CA LEU A 15 -5.78 -15.76 8.29
C LEU A 15 -5.72 -17.25 7.96
N PRO A 16 -6.51 -17.73 6.98
CA PRO A 16 -6.55 -19.14 6.61
C PRO A 16 -5.29 -19.64 5.90
N ASN A 17 -4.49 -18.72 5.34
CA ASN A 17 -3.25 -19.01 4.63
C ASN A 17 -2.33 -17.77 4.66
N ARG A 18 -1.11 -17.92 4.16
CA ARG A 18 -0.05 -16.90 4.11
C ARG A 18 0.09 -16.22 2.74
N ILE A 19 -0.95 -16.32 1.90
CA ILE A 19 -0.99 -15.74 0.56
C ILE A 19 -1.79 -14.45 0.63
N VAL A 20 -1.09 -13.32 0.47
CA VAL A 20 -1.69 -11.98 0.57
C VAL A 20 -1.90 -11.40 -0.82
N MET A 21 -3.05 -10.79 -1.07
CA MET A 21 -3.24 -9.96 -2.27
C MET A 21 -2.59 -8.61 -2.02
N ALA A 22 -1.57 -8.27 -2.81
CA ALA A 22 -0.87 -7.00 -2.71
C ALA A 22 -1.80 -5.82 -3.09
N PRO A 23 -1.50 -4.60 -2.61
CA PRO A 23 -2.23 -3.40 -2.99
C PRO A 23 -2.00 -3.07 -4.46
N LEU A 24 -3.07 -2.95 -5.24
CA LEU A 24 -3.01 -2.83 -6.68
C LEU A 24 -3.93 -1.72 -7.17
N THR A 25 -3.40 -0.55 -7.50
CA THR A 25 -4.19 0.53 -8.12
C THR A 25 -4.74 0.09 -9.47
N ARG A 26 -6.07 0.17 -9.64
CA ARG A 26 -6.73 -0.25 -10.88
C ARG A 26 -7.48 0.91 -11.58
N CYS A 27 -7.78 2.03 -10.94
CA CYS A 27 -8.47 3.17 -11.58
C CYS A 27 -9.91 2.84 -12.05
N ARG A 28 -10.69 2.12 -11.24
CA ARG A 28 -12.06 1.67 -11.57
C ARG A 28 -13.16 2.36 -10.75
N ALA A 29 -12.84 3.37 -9.95
CA ALA A 29 -13.82 4.09 -9.16
C ALA A 29 -14.77 4.92 -10.06
N ASP A 30 -15.99 5.15 -9.58
CA ASP A 30 -16.95 6.04 -10.23
C ASP A 30 -16.55 7.52 -10.04
N GLU A 31 -17.33 8.41 -10.65
CA GLU A 31 -17.25 9.86 -10.40
C GLU A 31 -17.31 10.16 -8.89
N GLY A 32 -16.59 11.21 -8.46
CA GLY A 32 -16.40 11.48 -7.04
C GLY A 32 -15.44 10.50 -6.35
N ARG A 33 -14.80 9.61 -7.12
CA ARG A 33 -13.83 8.61 -6.64
C ARG A 33 -14.47 7.61 -5.69
N VAL A 34 -15.73 7.28 -5.98
CA VAL A 34 -16.55 6.39 -5.16
C VAL A 34 -16.37 4.94 -5.63
N PRO A 35 -16.04 4.00 -4.73
CA PRO A 35 -16.03 2.59 -5.08
C PRO A 35 -17.41 2.06 -5.48
N ASN A 36 -17.45 1.11 -6.41
CA ASN A 36 -18.69 0.67 -7.06
C ASN A 36 -18.86 -0.86 -7.05
N ALA A 37 -19.96 -1.34 -7.64
CA ALA A 37 -20.27 -2.77 -7.71
C ALA A 37 -19.24 -3.59 -8.52
N LEU A 38 -18.64 -2.98 -9.55
CA LEU A 38 -17.58 -3.60 -10.36
C LEU A 38 -16.36 -3.94 -9.48
N MET A 39 -15.96 -2.99 -8.62
CA MET A 39 -14.88 -3.20 -7.65
C MET A 39 -15.25 -4.22 -6.57
N ALA A 40 -16.51 -4.24 -6.11
CA ALA A 40 -16.99 -5.25 -5.16
C ALA A 40 -16.83 -6.66 -5.72
N GLU A 41 -17.27 -6.89 -6.95
CA GLU A 41 -17.10 -8.19 -7.61
C GLU A 41 -15.61 -8.58 -7.73
N TYR A 42 -14.75 -7.64 -8.10
CA TYR A 42 -13.31 -7.89 -8.25
C TYR A 42 -12.64 -8.41 -6.97
N TYR A 43 -12.93 -7.77 -5.84
CA TYR A 43 -12.39 -8.20 -4.54
C TYR A 43 -13.05 -9.50 -4.07
N VAL A 44 -14.36 -9.68 -4.27
CA VAL A 44 -15.06 -10.95 -3.97
C VAL A 44 -14.43 -12.11 -4.72
N GLN A 45 -14.04 -11.91 -5.98
CA GLN A 45 -13.42 -12.97 -6.76
C GLN A 45 -12.11 -13.50 -6.16
N ARG A 46 -11.47 -12.71 -5.28
CA ARG A 46 -10.15 -12.97 -4.66
C ARG A 46 -10.23 -13.16 -3.14
N ALA A 47 -11.44 -13.38 -2.61
CA ALA A 47 -11.67 -13.51 -1.17
C ALA A 47 -11.05 -14.78 -0.55
N ASP A 48 -10.52 -15.70 -1.36
CA ASP A 48 -9.75 -16.87 -0.90
C ASP A 48 -8.32 -16.52 -0.46
N ALA A 49 -7.83 -15.32 -0.80
CA ALA A 49 -6.60 -14.77 -0.23
C ALA A 49 -6.68 -14.77 1.31
N GLY A 50 -5.55 -15.04 1.96
CA GLY A 50 -5.44 -14.96 3.41
C GLY A 50 -5.85 -13.57 3.90
N LEU A 51 -5.30 -12.55 3.25
CA LEU A 51 -5.63 -11.14 3.44
C LEU A 51 -5.61 -10.41 2.09
N ILE A 52 -6.55 -9.51 1.87
CA ILE A 52 -6.53 -8.54 0.77
C ILE A 52 -6.04 -7.20 1.31
N LEU A 53 -5.00 -6.64 0.69
CA LEU A 53 -4.65 -5.24 0.81
C LEU A 53 -5.30 -4.50 -0.37
N SER A 54 -6.19 -3.55 -0.08
CA SER A 54 -6.92 -2.83 -1.13
C SER A 54 -5.97 -2.05 -2.04
N GLU A 55 -6.50 -1.58 -3.17
CA GLU A 55 -5.84 -0.50 -3.90
C GLU A 55 -5.56 0.73 -3.03
N ALA A 56 -4.49 1.44 -3.35
CA ALA A 56 -4.11 2.66 -2.67
C ALA A 56 -5.26 3.68 -2.76
N THR A 57 -5.72 4.15 -1.60
CA THR A 57 -6.94 4.96 -1.48
C THR A 57 -6.62 6.27 -0.79
N SER A 58 -6.80 7.37 -1.53
CA SER A 58 -6.38 8.69 -1.07
C SER A 58 -7.20 9.15 0.13
N VAL A 59 -6.54 9.65 1.19
CA VAL A 59 -7.19 10.12 2.43
C VAL A 59 -7.72 11.55 2.35
N THR A 60 -7.37 12.28 1.28
CA THR A 60 -7.78 13.66 1.01
C THR A 60 -7.70 13.93 -0.49
N PRO A 61 -8.49 14.88 -1.05
CA PRO A 61 -8.35 15.31 -2.45
C PRO A 61 -6.92 15.71 -2.84
N MET A 62 -6.16 16.31 -1.91
CA MET A 62 -4.76 16.69 -2.13
C MET A 62 -3.82 15.46 -2.21
N GLY A 63 -4.29 14.30 -1.80
CA GLY A 63 -3.56 13.04 -1.82
C GLY A 63 -3.70 12.28 -3.14
N VAL A 64 -4.24 12.89 -4.20
CA VAL A 64 -4.57 12.23 -5.46
C VAL A 64 -3.58 12.56 -6.57
N GLY A 65 -3.16 11.55 -7.35
CA GLY A 65 -2.24 11.70 -8.50
C GLY A 65 -2.60 10.91 -9.75
N TYR A 66 -3.77 10.25 -9.76
CA TYR A 66 -4.17 9.32 -10.82
C TYR A 66 -5.68 9.46 -11.12
N PRO A 67 -6.12 9.11 -12.34
CA PRO A 67 -7.53 9.16 -12.70
C PRO A 67 -8.26 7.98 -12.05
N ASP A 68 -9.52 8.21 -11.66
CA ASP A 68 -10.47 7.16 -11.26
C ASP A 68 -9.98 6.21 -10.14
N THR A 69 -9.01 6.67 -9.32
CA THR A 69 -8.61 5.99 -8.07
C THR A 69 -9.53 6.43 -6.93
N PRO A 70 -9.89 5.50 -6.02
CA PRO A 70 -10.85 5.77 -4.97
C PRO A 70 -10.31 6.69 -3.86
N GLY A 71 -11.23 7.31 -3.14
CA GLY A 71 -10.96 8.06 -1.91
C GLY A 71 -11.54 7.40 -0.66
N ILE A 72 -11.22 7.98 0.50
CA ILE A 72 -11.82 7.63 1.81
C ILE A 72 -12.04 8.87 2.70
N TRP A 73 -12.31 10.03 2.12
CA TRP A 73 -12.57 11.28 2.88
C TRP A 73 -14.05 11.67 2.93
N SER A 74 -14.91 11.09 2.09
CA SER A 74 -16.33 11.44 2.02
C SER A 74 -17.26 10.30 2.40
N ASP A 75 -18.47 10.64 2.86
CA ASP A 75 -19.50 9.66 3.20
C ASP A 75 -19.90 8.77 2.00
N ASP A 76 -19.88 9.34 0.78
CA ASP A 76 -20.20 8.60 -0.44
C ASP A 76 -19.17 7.50 -0.70
N GLN A 77 -17.89 7.81 -0.49
CA GLN A 77 -16.79 6.86 -0.58
C GLN A 77 -16.89 5.79 0.50
N VAL A 78 -17.22 6.16 1.74
CA VAL A 78 -17.47 5.22 2.85
C VAL A 78 -18.59 4.25 2.49
N ARG A 79 -19.71 4.73 1.92
CA ARG A 79 -20.82 3.87 1.48
C ARG A 79 -20.40 2.93 0.34
N GLY A 80 -19.62 3.41 -0.62
CA GLY A 80 -19.05 2.58 -1.68
C GLY A 80 -18.20 1.45 -1.13
N TRP A 81 -17.25 1.78 -0.24
CA TRP A 81 -16.40 0.79 0.42
C TRP A 81 -17.17 -0.18 1.32
N THR A 82 -18.23 0.28 2.01
CA THR A 82 -19.10 -0.57 2.84
C THR A 82 -19.71 -1.72 2.05
N ASN A 83 -20.07 -1.49 0.78
CA ASN A 83 -20.60 -2.56 -0.06
C ASN A 83 -19.52 -3.59 -0.41
N ILE A 84 -18.28 -3.14 -0.63
CA ILE A 84 -17.14 -4.01 -0.95
C ILE A 84 -16.77 -4.87 0.26
N THR A 85 -16.57 -4.27 1.42
CA THR A 85 -16.18 -5.00 2.64
C THR A 85 -17.21 -6.05 3.02
N LYS A 86 -18.51 -5.68 3.01
CA LYS A 86 -19.62 -6.63 3.22
C LYS A 86 -19.59 -7.79 2.23
N ALA A 87 -19.36 -7.51 0.95
CA ALA A 87 -19.33 -8.55 -0.08
C ALA A 87 -18.13 -9.50 0.10
N VAL A 88 -16.94 -8.95 0.42
CA VAL A 88 -15.74 -9.74 0.74
C VAL A 88 -15.98 -10.62 1.97
N HIS A 89 -16.51 -10.05 3.05
CA HIS A 89 -16.82 -10.78 4.29
C HIS A 89 -17.88 -11.86 4.09
N ALA A 90 -18.91 -11.60 3.28
CA ALA A 90 -19.92 -12.60 2.93
C ALA A 90 -19.34 -13.79 2.15
N ASN A 91 -18.19 -13.62 1.50
CA ASN A 91 -17.43 -14.68 0.84
C ASN A 91 -16.26 -15.18 1.70
N GLY A 92 -16.29 -14.88 3.01
CA GLY A 92 -15.33 -15.35 3.97
C GLY A 92 -13.93 -14.78 3.78
N GLY A 93 -13.76 -13.64 3.09
CA GLY A 93 -12.49 -12.93 2.93
C GLY A 93 -12.16 -11.98 4.09
N ARG A 94 -10.93 -11.46 4.10
CA ARG A 94 -10.49 -10.35 4.98
C ARG A 94 -9.85 -9.27 4.11
N ILE A 95 -10.14 -8.01 4.38
CA ILE A 95 -9.64 -6.87 3.60
C ILE A 95 -9.23 -5.71 4.49
N MET A 96 -8.05 -5.15 4.25
CA MET A 96 -7.56 -3.92 4.86
C MET A 96 -7.42 -2.81 3.82
N LEU A 97 -7.73 -1.58 4.22
CA LEU A 97 -7.63 -0.43 3.32
C LEU A 97 -6.22 0.16 3.34
N GLN A 98 -5.61 0.32 2.17
CA GLN A 98 -4.33 1.02 2.06
C GLN A 98 -4.55 2.54 2.02
N LEU A 99 -4.16 3.24 3.10
CA LEU A 99 -4.27 4.69 3.25
C LEU A 99 -3.15 5.41 2.51
N TRP A 100 -3.52 6.38 1.67
CA TRP A 100 -2.60 6.94 0.69
C TRP A 100 -2.62 8.47 0.61
N HIS A 101 -1.45 9.03 0.29
CA HIS A 101 -1.28 10.41 -0.14
C HIS A 101 -0.11 10.46 -1.14
N VAL A 102 -0.35 10.85 -2.38
CA VAL A 102 0.70 10.77 -3.43
C VAL A 102 1.84 11.76 -3.26
N GLY A 103 1.60 12.90 -2.61
CA GLY A 103 2.59 13.96 -2.45
C GLY A 103 3.02 14.50 -3.82
N ARG A 104 4.34 14.56 -4.08
CA ARG A 104 4.89 15.12 -5.33
C ARG A 104 4.55 14.34 -6.60
N VAL A 105 4.08 13.09 -6.48
CA VAL A 105 3.75 12.21 -7.62
C VAL A 105 2.31 12.50 -8.08
N SER A 106 2.07 13.74 -8.52
CA SER A 106 0.77 14.24 -8.96
C SER A 106 0.93 15.34 -10.02
N ASP A 107 -0.19 15.89 -10.48
CA ASP A 107 -0.25 17.02 -11.39
C ASP A 107 -1.42 17.95 -11.00
N PRO A 108 -1.31 19.28 -11.22
CA PRO A 108 -2.41 20.22 -11.00
C PRO A 108 -3.74 19.83 -11.66
N LEU A 109 -3.70 19.04 -12.75
CA LEU A 109 -4.88 18.43 -13.36
C LEU A 109 -5.78 17.68 -12.35
N TYR A 110 -5.19 17.01 -11.36
CA TYR A 110 -5.92 16.24 -10.37
C TYR A 110 -6.31 17.05 -9.13
N LEU A 111 -5.85 18.29 -9.04
CA LEU A 111 -5.80 19.09 -7.80
C LEU A 111 -6.48 20.45 -7.96
N ASN A 112 -7.40 20.57 -8.92
CA ASN A 112 -8.10 21.82 -9.24
C ASN A 112 -7.15 23.01 -9.54
N GLY A 113 -5.98 22.72 -10.13
CA GLY A 113 -4.97 23.73 -10.46
C GLY A 113 -3.92 23.98 -9.37
N GLU A 114 -4.09 23.42 -8.16
CA GLU A 114 -3.09 23.51 -7.09
C GLU A 114 -1.83 22.68 -7.40
N LEU A 115 -0.70 23.09 -6.82
CA LEU A 115 0.54 22.31 -6.94
C LEU A 115 0.49 21.06 -6.04
N PRO A 116 1.04 19.92 -6.51
CA PRO A 116 1.37 18.79 -5.65
C PRO A 116 2.16 19.24 -4.42
N VAL A 117 1.89 18.65 -3.25
CA VAL A 117 2.61 18.98 -2.00
C VAL A 117 3.71 17.96 -1.71
N ALA A 118 4.78 18.38 -1.05
CA ALA A 118 5.95 17.55 -0.78
C ALA A 118 6.70 18.03 0.48
N PRO A 119 7.64 17.24 1.04
CA PRO A 119 8.55 17.75 2.07
C PRO A 119 9.44 18.89 1.57
N SER A 120 9.83 18.88 0.29
CA SER A 120 10.71 19.86 -0.33
C SER A 120 10.31 20.11 -1.78
N ALA A 121 10.61 21.30 -2.30
CA ALA A 121 10.28 21.72 -3.66
C ALA A 121 11.21 21.06 -4.71
N LEU A 122 11.21 19.71 -4.74
CA LEU A 122 12.04 18.90 -5.62
C LEU A 122 11.15 18.13 -6.61
N LYS A 123 11.21 18.54 -7.88
CA LYS A 123 10.52 17.87 -8.98
C LYS A 123 11.05 16.44 -9.17
N PRO A 124 10.20 15.40 -9.14
CA PRO A 124 10.62 14.05 -9.51
C PRO A 124 10.92 13.94 -11.01
N ALA A 125 11.88 13.09 -11.37
CA ALA A 125 12.14 12.73 -12.76
C ALA A 125 10.96 11.99 -13.41
N GLY A 126 10.95 11.97 -14.76
CA GLY A 126 9.95 11.24 -15.56
C GLY A 126 8.68 12.03 -15.86
N HIS A 127 7.58 11.32 -16.07
CA HIS A 127 6.31 11.87 -16.53
C HIS A 127 5.13 11.38 -15.69
N VAL A 128 4.06 12.18 -15.63
CA VAL A 128 2.82 11.83 -14.94
C VAL A 128 2.22 10.61 -15.61
N SER A 129 1.99 9.55 -14.83
CA SER A 129 1.41 8.31 -15.37
C SER A 129 -0.02 8.53 -15.87
N LEU A 130 -0.39 7.81 -16.93
CA LEU A 130 -1.73 7.79 -17.52
C LEU A 130 -2.26 9.13 -18.09
N VAL A 131 -1.55 10.25 -17.93
CA VAL A 131 -1.91 11.54 -18.54
C VAL A 131 -1.45 11.60 -20.00
N ARG A 132 -2.31 12.12 -20.88
CA ARG A 132 -2.01 12.33 -22.30
C ARG A 132 -2.44 13.75 -22.74
N PRO A 133 -1.63 14.48 -23.55
CA PRO A 133 -0.26 14.14 -23.99
C PRO A 133 0.70 13.95 -22.81
N MET A 134 1.79 13.19 -23.01
CA MET A 134 2.77 12.95 -21.95
C MET A 134 3.31 14.30 -21.44
N LYS A 135 3.34 14.44 -20.12
CA LYS A 135 3.74 15.67 -19.44
C LYS A 135 4.66 15.32 -18.28
N GLU A 136 5.74 16.07 -18.14
CA GLU A 136 6.62 15.98 -16.97
C GLU A 136 5.88 16.42 -15.71
N PHE A 137 6.35 15.94 -14.55
CA PHE A 137 5.91 16.48 -13.27
C PHE A 137 6.23 17.98 -13.17
N VAL A 138 5.43 18.69 -12.37
CA VAL A 138 5.72 20.06 -11.95
C VAL A 138 6.58 20.05 -10.67
N THR A 139 7.28 21.14 -10.39
CA THR A 139 7.91 21.30 -9.07
C THR A 139 6.80 21.40 -8.01
N PRO A 140 6.82 20.53 -6.96
CA PRO A 140 5.81 20.57 -5.92
C PRO A 140 5.99 21.78 -5.00
N ARG A 141 4.94 22.12 -4.26
CA ARG A 141 5.03 23.06 -3.14
C ARG A 141 5.56 22.32 -1.91
N ALA A 142 6.58 22.88 -1.26
CA ALA A 142 7.01 22.38 0.03
C ALA A 142 5.95 22.70 1.09
N LEU A 143 5.53 21.70 1.88
CA LEU A 143 4.63 21.91 3.01
C LEU A 143 5.28 22.84 4.04
N GLU A 144 4.50 23.75 4.59
CA GLU A 144 4.85 24.48 5.80
C GLU A 144 4.79 23.52 7.01
N THR A 145 5.38 23.92 8.13
CA THR A 145 5.52 23.00 9.28
C THR A 145 4.17 22.72 9.93
N GLU A 146 3.34 23.76 10.01
CA GLU A 146 1.98 23.79 10.54
C GLU A 146 1.02 22.94 9.70
N GLU A 147 1.20 22.85 8.39
CA GLU A 147 0.34 22.06 7.50
C GLU A 147 0.48 20.54 7.72
N ILE A 148 1.58 20.11 8.35
CA ILE A 148 1.84 18.68 8.57
C ILE A 148 0.82 18.07 9.54
N ALA A 149 0.33 18.86 10.52
CA ALA A 149 -0.72 18.40 11.42
C ALA A 149 -2.02 18.06 10.67
N ASP A 150 -2.36 18.84 9.63
CA ASP A 150 -3.55 18.59 8.81
C ASP A 150 -3.40 17.32 7.95
N ILE A 151 -2.16 16.99 7.52
CA ILE A 151 -1.88 15.71 6.86
C ILE A 151 -2.13 14.55 7.82
N VAL A 152 -1.59 14.61 9.04
CA VAL A 152 -1.80 13.57 10.05
C VAL A 152 -3.30 13.41 10.36
N GLU A 153 -4.03 14.52 10.48
CA GLU A 153 -5.48 14.49 10.70
C GLU A 153 -6.23 13.86 9.52
N ALA A 154 -5.84 14.15 8.27
CA ALA A 154 -6.45 13.52 7.10
C ALA A 154 -6.28 11.99 7.11
N TYR A 155 -5.09 11.48 7.51
CA TYR A 155 -4.90 10.05 7.71
C TYR A 155 -5.74 9.48 8.85
N ARG A 156 -5.87 10.20 9.97
CA ARG A 156 -6.70 9.81 11.11
C ARG A 156 -8.17 9.68 10.70
N VAL A 157 -8.72 10.70 10.03
CA VAL A 157 -10.09 10.68 9.49
C VAL A 157 -10.26 9.59 8.45
N GLY A 158 -9.29 9.41 7.54
CA GLY A 158 -9.30 8.31 6.57
C GLY A 158 -9.36 6.93 7.25
N ALA A 159 -8.66 6.75 8.37
CA ALA A 159 -8.72 5.53 9.17
C ALA A 159 -10.07 5.35 9.89
N GLU A 160 -10.67 6.42 10.41
CA GLU A 160 -12.03 6.39 10.98
C GLU A 160 -13.07 5.99 9.93
N ASN A 161 -12.96 6.59 8.74
CA ASN A 161 -13.82 6.30 7.60
C ASN A 161 -13.64 4.86 7.10
N ALA A 162 -12.42 4.34 7.08
CA ALA A 162 -12.17 2.93 6.79
C ALA A 162 -12.84 2.02 7.83
N LYS A 163 -12.83 2.42 9.12
CA LYS A 163 -13.48 1.67 10.19
C LYS A 163 -15.00 1.69 10.04
N ALA A 164 -15.56 2.86 9.73
CA ALA A 164 -16.98 3.01 9.43
C ALA A 164 -17.40 2.22 8.18
N ALA A 165 -16.52 2.10 7.18
CA ALA A 165 -16.72 1.29 5.99
C ALA A 165 -16.59 -0.23 6.25
N GLY A 166 -16.26 -0.66 7.46
CA GLY A 166 -16.23 -2.07 7.84
C GLY A 166 -15.02 -2.84 7.34
N PHE A 167 -13.88 -2.19 7.11
CA PHE A 167 -12.62 -2.91 6.86
C PHE A 167 -12.17 -3.70 8.09
N ASP A 168 -11.28 -4.68 7.86
CA ASP A 168 -10.65 -5.43 8.93
C ASP A 168 -9.50 -4.67 9.61
N GLY A 169 -9.02 -3.60 8.98
CA GLY A 169 -7.92 -2.77 9.44
C GLY A 169 -7.42 -1.88 8.31
N VAL A 170 -6.26 -1.26 8.50
CA VAL A 170 -5.65 -0.37 7.51
C VAL A 170 -4.16 -0.60 7.36
N GLU A 171 -3.65 -0.39 6.15
CA GLU A 171 -2.23 -0.37 5.84
C GLU A 171 -1.79 1.07 5.54
N VAL A 172 -0.80 1.59 6.26
CA VAL A 172 -0.22 2.91 5.99
C VAL A 172 0.75 2.80 4.81
N HIS A 173 0.49 3.55 3.73
CA HIS A 173 1.36 3.52 2.55
C HIS A 173 2.62 4.39 2.73
N GLY A 174 3.66 3.80 3.32
CA GLY A 174 4.99 4.40 3.53
C GLY A 174 6.03 4.08 2.45
N ALA A 175 5.60 3.91 1.20
CA ALA A 175 6.42 3.27 0.16
C ALA A 175 6.27 3.92 -1.22
N ASN A 176 7.02 3.39 -2.18
CA ASN A 176 6.92 3.68 -3.61
C ASN A 176 7.02 5.17 -3.95
N GLY A 177 7.72 5.94 -3.13
CA GLY A 177 7.96 7.36 -3.36
C GLY A 177 6.75 8.26 -3.25
N TYR A 178 5.71 7.85 -2.52
CA TYR A 178 4.58 8.72 -2.16
C TYR A 178 4.87 9.52 -0.88
N LEU A 179 3.93 10.34 -0.40
CA LEU A 179 4.23 11.44 0.55
C LEU A 179 5.05 11.00 1.78
N LEU A 180 4.65 9.92 2.45
CA LEU A 180 5.36 9.45 3.64
C LEU A 180 6.78 8.96 3.33
N ASP A 181 6.97 8.33 2.17
CA ASP A 181 8.27 7.87 1.67
C ASP A 181 9.15 9.04 1.19
N GLN A 182 8.53 10.09 0.63
CA GLN A 182 9.19 11.34 0.29
C GLN A 182 9.74 12.02 1.56
N PHE A 183 8.98 12.04 2.66
CA PHE A 183 9.51 12.54 3.93
C PHE A 183 10.62 11.63 4.46
N LEU A 184 10.47 10.32 4.29
CA LEU A 184 11.39 9.34 4.86
C LEU A 184 12.80 9.41 4.25
N GLN A 185 12.94 9.60 2.94
CA GLN A 185 14.24 9.38 2.27
C GLN A 185 15.04 10.67 1.99
N SER A 186 16.36 10.59 2.13
CA SER A 186 17.26 11.75 2.12
C SER A 186 17.40 12.44 0.76
N SER A 187 17.10 11.78 -0.36
CA SER A 187 17.12 12.43 -1.69
C SER A 187 15.96 13.40 -1.89
N THR A 188 14.84 13.21 -1.18
CA THR A 188 13.59 13.94 -1.43
C THR A 188 13.20 14.88 -0.30
N ASN A 189 13.73 14.67 0.91
CA ASN A 189 13.52 15.53 2.06
C ASN A 189 14.78 16.34 2.40
N GLN A 190 14.77 17.62 2.04
CA GLN A 190 15.81 18.61 2.35
C GLN A 190 15.36 19.63 3.40
N ARG A 191 14.35 19.28 4.22
CA ARG A 191 13.86 20.17 5.27
C ARG A 191 14.91 20.35 6.37
N THR A 192 14.85 21.50 7.03
CA THR A 192 15.72 21.88 8.16
C THR A 192 14.96 22.03 9.48
N ASP A 193 13.65 21.77 9.47
CA ASP A 193 12.80 21.74 10.65
C ASP A 193 12.79 20.34 11.32
N GLN A 194 11.86 20.09 12.23
CA GLN A 194 11.73 18.81 12.93
C GLN A 194 11.31 17.63 12.05
N TYR A 195 11.00 17.86 10.77
CA TYR A 195 10.63 16.81 9.82
C TYR A 195 11.73 16.52 8.79
N GLY A 196 12.93 17.09 8.91
CA GLY A 196 14.08 16.79 8.04
C GLY A 196 15.43 16.69 8.74
N GLY A 197 16.46 16.40 7.94
CA GLY A 197 17.82 16.18 8.41
C GLY A 197 18.03 14.76 8.95
N SER A 198 17.88 14.56 10.26
CA SER A 198 18.16 13.26 10.90
C SER A 198 17.19 12.17 10.44
N VAL A 199 17.59 10.89 10.58
CA VAL A 199 16.71 9.74 10.31
C VAL A 199 15.43 9.81 11.16
N GLU A 200 15.56 10.19 12.43
CA GLU A 200 14.41 10.37 13.34
C GLU A 200 13.43 11.41 12.79
N ASN A 201 13.93 12.58 12.39
CA ASN A 201 13.07 13.65 11.87
C ASN A 201 12.41 13.26 10.54
N ARG A 202 13.15 12.61 9.63
CA ARG A 202 12.60 12.15 8.36
C ARG A 202 11.53 11.06 8.54
N ALA A 203 11.71 10.17 9.51
CA ALA A 203 10.73 9.15 9.85
C ALA A 203 9.52 9.69 10.64
N ARG A 204 9.60 10.92 11.17
CA ARG A 204 8.60 11.49 12.09
C ARG A 204 7.18 11.48 11.51
N LEU A 205 6.98 11.95 10.29
CA LEU A 205 5.65 11.98 9.68
C LEU A 205 5.03 10.58 9.53
N LEU A 206 5.82 9.60 9.08
CA LEU A 206 5.35 8.21 8.97
C LEU A 206 4.92 7.66 10.34
N LEU A 207 5.69 7.95 11.39
CA LEU A 207 5.40 7.48 12.74
C LEU A 207 4.21 8.21 13.37
N GLU A 208 4.07 9.52 13.17
CA GLU A 208 2.90 10.29 13.63
C GLU A 208 1.61 9.84 12.96
N VAL A 209 1.64 9.60 11.64
CA VAL A 209 0.52 9.00 10.91
C VAL A 209 0.21 7.60 11.46
N THR A 210 1.24 6.78 11.68
CA THR A 210 1.05 5.45 12.25
C THR A 210 0.40 5.52 13.64
N ASP A 211 0.85 6.42 14.51
CA ASP A 211 0.31 6.61 15.86
C ASP A 211 -1.15 7.11 15.84
N ALA A 212 -1.47 8.05 14.95
CA ALA A 212 -2.84 8.53 14.77
C ALA A 212 -3.79 7.40 14.32
N VAL A 213 -3.33 6.57 13.38
CA VAL A 213 -4.09 5.42 12.88
C VAL A 213 -4.22 4.31 13.92
N ILE A 214 -3.17 4.05 14.72
CA ILE A 214 -3.24 3.17 15.90
C ILE A 214 -4.28 3.68 16.90
N GLY A 215 -4.39 4.99 17.11
CA GLY A 215 -5.41 5.58 17.98
C GLY A 215 -6.84 5.23 17.59
N VAL A 216 -7.09 4.95 16.31
CA VAL A 216 -8.41 4.55 15.77
C VAL A 216 -8.61 3.03 15.83
N TRP A 217 -7.59 2.26 15.47
CA TRP A 217 -7.71 0.81 15.19
C TRP A 217 -7.16 -0.11 16.28
N GLY A 218 -6.25 0.38 17.10
CA GLY A 218 -5.32 -0.47 17.86
C GLY A 218 -4.23 -1.04 16.95
N ALA A 219 -3.03 -1.26 17.49
CA ALA A 219 -1.87 -1.65 16.68
C ALA A 219 -2.03 -3.00 15.95
N GLY A 220 -2.76 -3.93 16.54
CA GLY A 220 -3.06 -5.26 15.96
C GLY A 220 -3.90 -5.25 14.69
N ARG A 221 -4.45 -4.09 14.27
CA ARG A 221 -5.19 -3.89 13.01
C ARG A 221 -4.55 -2.83 12.09
N VAL A 222 -3.28 -2.49 12.32
CA VAL A 222 -2.53 -1.52 11.51
C VAL A 222 -1.31 -2.20 10.90
N GLY A 223 -1.17 -2.15 9.57
CA GLY A 223 0.03 -2.54 8.85
C GLY A 223 0.77 -1.34 8.28
N VAL A 224 2.04 -1.51 7.90
CA VAL A 224 2.82 -0.47 7.20
C VAL A 224 3.49 -1.05 5.96
N HIS A 225 3.32 -0.39 4.83
CA HIS A 225 3.98 -0.74 3.57
C HIS A 225 5.29 0.04 3.40
N LEU A 226 6.38 -0.63 3.02
CA LEU A 226 7.70 -0.04 2.75
C LEU A 226 8.26 -0.51 1.40
N ALA A 227 9.17 0.26 0.80
CA ALA A 227 9.88 -0.11 -0.43
C ALA A 227 11.40 0.15 -0.28
N PRO A 228 12.12 -0.72 0.45
CA PRO A 228 13.50 -0.47 0.88
C PRO A 228 14.52 -0.33 -0.25
N ARG A 229 14.16 -0.81 -1.45
CA ARG A 229 15.00 -0.71 -2.65
C ARG A 229 14.98 0.67 -3.30
N MET A 230 13.98 1.51 -2.96
CA MET A 230 13.87 2.91 -3.40
C MET A 230 13.88 3.10 -4.92
N ASP A 231 13.40 2.11 -5.67
CA ASP A 231 13.54 1.98 -7.13
C ASP A 231 12.31 2.48 -7.91
N SER A 232 11.46 3.30 -7.28
CA SER A 232 10.25 3.86 -7.90
C SER A 232 10.14 5.36 -7.61
N HIS A 233 9.56 6.10 -8.56
CA HIS A 233 9.26 7.54 -8.44
C HIS A 233 10.42 8.42 -7.96
N ASP A 234 11.62 8.16 -8.52
CA ASP A 234 12.81 9.00 -8.34
C ASP A 234 13.23 9.15 -6.87
N MET A 235 13.19 8.03 -6.15
CA MET A 235 13.56 7.92 -4.75
C MET A 235 15.04 7.54 -4.57
N GLY A 236 15.52 7.61 -3.32
CA GLY A 236 16.89 7.30 -2.95
C GLY A 236 17.23 7.79 -1.54
N ASP A 237 18.04 7.02 -0.83
CA ASP A 237 18.51 7.32 0.51
C ASP A 237 20.00 7.07 0.63
N ALA A 238 20.70 7.90 1.39
CA ALA A 238 22.14 7.78 1.58
C ALA A 238 22.53 6.53 2.39
N ASP A 239 21.66 6.05 3.29
CA ASP A 239 21.87 4.84 4.08
C ASP A 239 20.53 4.12 4.32
N PRO A 240 20.10 3.27 3.35
CA PRO A 240 18.79 2.63 3.41
C PRO A 240 18.63 1.73 4.64
N LEU A 241 19.68 1.02 5.05
CA LEU A 241 19.60 0.14 6.20
C LEU A 241 19.44 0.95 7.50
N ALA A 242 20.13 2.08 7.65
CA ALA A 242 19.93 2.97 8.79
C ALA A 242 18.51 3.56 8.81
N THR A 243 18.02 4.04 7.66
CA THR A 243 16.70 4.68 7.52
C THR A 243 15.57 3.67 7.75
N PHE A 244 15.48 2.61 6.95
CA PHE A 244 14.42 1.60 7.07
C PHE A 244 14.57 0.74 8.33
N GLY A 245 15.79 0.51 8.82
CA GLY A 245 16.03 -0.16 10.09
C GLY A 245 15.57 0.65 11.30
N TYR A 246 15.64 1.99 11.24
CA TYR A 246 15.03 2.85 12.26
C TYR A 246 13.51 2.71 12.26
N VAL A 247 12.88 2.82 11.09
CA VAL A 247 11.43 2.66 10.94
C VAL A 247 10.97 1.28 11.43
N ALA A 248 11.62 0.19 11.01
CA ALA A 248 11.29 -1.16 11.43
C ALA A 248 11.32 -1.32 12.96
N ARG A 249 12.35 -0.77 13.63
CA ARG A 249 12.46 -0.81 15.09
C ARG A 249 11.35 -0.03 15.78
N GLU A 250 11.04 1.17 15.29
CA GLU A 250 10.01 2.03 15.88
C GLU A 250 8.60 1.46 15.67
N LEU A 251 8.34 0.82 14.54
CA LEU A 251 7.10 0.07 14.29
C LEU A 251 7.01 -1.18 15.17
N GLY A 252 8.12 -1.89 15.39
CA GLY A 252 8.19 -3.04 16.28
C GLY A 252 7.84 -2.67 17.74
N LYS A 253 8.35 -1.54 18.23
CA LYS A 253 8.00 -1.01 19.56
C LYS A 253 6.50 -0.69 19.72
N ARG A 254 5.84 -0.29 18.62
CA ARG A 254 4.41 0.00 18.58
C ARG A 254 3.55 -1.25 18.47
N GLY A 255 4.14 -2.39 18.10
CA GLY A 255 3.41 -3.65 17.94
C GLY A 255 2.39 -3.62 16.80
N VAL A 256 2.70 -2.92 15.70
CA VAL A 256 1.84 -2.94 14.51
C VAL A 256 1.68 -4.37 13.98
N ALA A 257 0.54 -4.66 13.36
CA ALA A 257 0.15 -5.99 12.92
C ALA A 257 1.19 -6.64 11.99
N PHE A 258 1.75 -5.86 11.05
CA PHE A 258 2.79 -6.31 10.14
C PHE A 258 3.56 -5.15 9.48
N ILE A 259 4.73 -5.47 8.93
CA ILE A 259 5.35 -4.69 7.86
C ILE A 259 5.25 -5.49 6.56
N CYS A 260 4.81 -4.86 5.48
CA CYS A 260 4.85 -5.41 4.13
C CYS A 260 5.89 -4.66 3.30
N THR A 261 6.79 -5.38 2.62
CA THR A 261 7.84 -4.74 1.83
C THR A 261 7.78 -5.14 0.37
N ARG A 262 7.76 -4.18 -0.54
CA ARG A 262 8.06 -4.43 -1.95
C ARG A 262 9.58 -4.44 -2.15
N GLU A 263 10.14 -5.64 -2.25
CA GLU A 263 11.57 -5.86 -2.49
C GLU A 263 11.79 -7.25 -3.11
N LYS A 264 12.19 -7.30 -4.38
CA LYS A 264 12.57 -8.56 -5.02
C LYS A 264 13.74 -9.18 -4.26
N ALA A 265 13.66 -10.49 -4.08
CA ALA A 265 14.74 -11.28 -3.52
C ALA A 265 16.04 -11.12 -4.33
N GLY A 266 17.15 -10.92 -3.62
CA GLY A 266 18.50 -10.76 -4.18
C GLY A 266 19.53 -10.47 -3.09
N ASP A 267 20.82 -10.54 -3.42
CA ASP A 267 21.92 -10.38 -2.45
C ASP A 267 21.94 -9.00 -1.76
N ASP A 268 21.36 -7.99 -2.40
CA ASP A 268 21.23 -6.63 -1.88
C ASP A 268 19.93 -6.39 -1.10
N SER A 269 19.14 -7.44 -0.83
CA SER A 269 17.91 -7.32 -0.07
C SER A 269 18.21 -7.01 1.39
N ILE A 270 17.59 -5.97 1.93
CA ILE A 270 17.67 -5.67 3.37
C ILE A 270 16.46 -6.20 4.14
N GLY A 271 15.44 -6.72 3.45
CA GLY A 271 14.20 -7.22 4.03
C GLY A 271 14.35 -8.22 5.18
N PRO A 272 15.15 -9.30 5.05
CA PRO A 272 15.39 -10.22 6.16
C PRO A 272 15.97 -9.51 7.40
N LYS A 273 16.82 -8.49 7.19
CA LYS A 273 17.36 -7.70 8.31
C LYS A 273 16.30 -6.80 8.92
N LEU A 274 15.40 -6.23 8.12
CA LEU A 274 14.27 -5.46 8.62
C LEU A 274 13.32 -6.33 9.43
N LYS A 275 13.07 -7.59 9.02
CA LYS A 275 12.29 -8.56 9.80
C LYS A 275 12.90 -8.81 11.18
N GLU A 276 14.21 -9.05 11.25
CA GLU A 276 14.93 -9.22 12.52
C GLU A 276 14.77 -8.00 13.44
N ILE A 277 14.90 -6.80 12.89
CA ILE A 277 14.81 -5.54 13.64
C ILE A 277 13.37 -5.25 14.09
N PHE A 278 12.39 -5.56 13.24
CA PHE A 278 10.97 -5.35 13.52
C PHE A 278 10.44 -6.30 14.59
N GLY A 279 10.81 -7.59 14.51
CA GLY A 279 10.43 -8.62 15.48
C GLY A 279 8.96 -9.08 15.42
N GLY A 280 8.12 -8.48 14.57
CA GLY A 280 6.75 -8.90 14.30
C GLY A 280 6.59 -9.64 12.96
N VAL A 281 5.35 -9.70 12.46
CA VAL A 281 5.01 -10.36 11.19
C VAL A 281 5.53 -9.57 9.98
N TYR A 282 6.30 -10.23 9.14
CA TYR A 282 6.87 -9.66 7.93
C TYR A 282 6.27 -10.29 6.66
N ILE A 283 5.71 -9.44 5.80
CA ILE A 283 5.11 -9.83 4.53
C ILE A 283 6.07 -9.44 3.39
N ALA A 284 6.64 -10.43 2.71
CA ALA A 284 7.52 -10.20 1.57
C ALA A 284 6.70 -10.03 0.27
N ASN A 285 7.18 -9.20 -0.65
CA ASN A 285 6.53 -8.95 -1.94
C ASN A 285 7.56 -8.66 -3.04
N GLU A 286 7.11 -8.82 -4.29
CA GLU A 286 7.82 -8.57 -5.56
C GLU A 286 8.48 -9.82 -6.16
N ARG A 287 7.97 -10.25 -7.32
CA ARG A 287 8.50 -11.35 -8.16
C ARG A 287 8.63 -12.72 -7.49
N PHE A 288 7.87 -12.98 -6.43
CA PHE A 288 7.78 -14.30 -5.82
C PHE A 288 7.04 -15.31 -6.72
N THR A 289 7.54 -16.54 -6.72
CA THR A 289 6.84 -17.74 -7.23
C THR A 289 6.37 -18.58 -6.05
N LYS A 290 5.64 -19.69 -6.29
CA LYS A 290 5.30 -20.64 -5.22
C LYS A 290 6.54 -21.13 -4.48
N ASP A 291 7.58 -21.49 -5.22
CA ASP A 291 8.77 -22.14 -4.69
C ASP A 291 9.62 -21.15 -3.88
N THR A 292 9.89 -19.96 -4.43
CA THR A 292 10.69 -18.94 -3.71
C THR A 292 9.94 -18.40 -2.49
N ALA A 293 8.61 -18.37 -2.53
CA ALA A 293 7.79 -18.00 -1.38
C ALA A 293 7.88 -19.04 -0.27
N ASN A 294 7.71 -20.33 -0.59
CA ASN A 294 7.87 -21.41 0.41
C ASN A 294 9.29 -21.46 0.97
N GLU A 295 10.33 -21.26 0.13
CA GLU A 295 11.73 -21.19 0.61
C GLU A 295 11.92 -20.07 1.66
N TRP A 296 11.33 -18.90 1.43
CA TRP A 296 11.42 -17.77 2.37
C TRP A 296 10.66 -18.01 3.67
N LEU A 297 9.51 -18.68 3.60
CA LEU A 297 8.75 -19.09 4.79
C LEU A 297 9.51 -20.15 5.59
N GLU A 298 10.08 -21.16 4.93
CA GLU A 298 10.85 -22.24 5.55
C GLU A 298 12.14 -21.74 6.21
N SER A 299 12.83 -20.79 5.56
CA SER A 299 14.06 -20.17 6.09
C SER A 299 13.81 -19.04 7.08
N GLY A 300 12.54 -18.72 7.39
CA GLY A 300 12.16 -17.68 8.35
C GLY A 300 12.41 -16.24 7.87
N LYS A 301 12.69 -16.04 6.58
CA LYS A 301 12.89 -14.72 5.93
C LYS A 301 11.60 -13.93 5.77
N ALA A 302 10.46 -14.59 5.77
CA ALA A 302 9.13 -13.98 5.76
C ALA A 302 8.15 -14.83 6.58
N ASP A 303 7.03 -14.24 6.99
CA ASP A 303 5.94 -14.95 7.66
C ASP A 303 4.72 -15.10 6.74
N ALA A 304 4.57 -14.22 5.75
CA ALA A 304 3.63 -14.30 4.65
C ALA A 304 4.20 -13.70 3.36
N VAL A 305 3.57 -13.96 2.22
CA VAL A 305 4.01 -13.44 0.91
C VAL A 305 2.83 -12.82 0.17
N ALA A 306 3.01 -11.57 -0.28
CA ALA A 306 2.03 -10.87 -1.08
C ALA A 306 2.32 -11.01 -2.58
N PHE A 307 1.27 -11.19 -3.38
CA PHE A 307 1.34 -11.30 -4.83
C PHE A 307 0.56 -10.16 -5.49
N GLY A 308 1.17 -9.48 -6.46
CA GLY A 308 0.55 -8.38 -7.20
C GLY A 308 -0.05 -8.85 -8.53
N ILE A 309 0.72 -8.72 -9.61
CA ILE A 309 0.35 -9.15 -10.97
C ILE A 309 -0.30 -10.55 -11.02
N PRO A 310 0.19 -11.58 -10.27
CA PRO A 310 -0.48 -12.87 -10.25
C PRO A 310 -1.94 -12.80 -9.80
N PHE A 311 -2.28 -12.01 -8.77
CA PHE A 311 -3.68 -11.79 -8.36
C PHE A 311 -4.47 -10.94 -9.36
N ILE A 312 -3.85 -10.05 -10.14
CA ILE A 312 -4.57 -9.37 -11.24
C ILE A 312 -5.15 -10.42 -12.18
N ALA A 313 -4.32 -11.33 -12.68
CA ALA A 313 -4.70 -12.29 -13.71
C ALA A 313 -5.37 -13.56 -13.17
N ASN A 314 -5.25 -13.87 -11.87
CA ASN A 314 -5.73 -15.12 -11.28
C ASN A 314 -6.61 -14.82 -10.08
N PRO A 315 -7.95 -14.71 -10.24
CA PRO A 315 -8.84 -14.51 -9.10
C PRO A 315 -8.76 -15.65 -8.07
N ASP A 316 -8.47 -16.87 -8.51
CA ASP A 316 -8.33 -18.10 -7.73
C ASP A 316 -6.87 -18.51 -7.50
N LEU A 317 -5.96 -17.52 -7.36
CA LEU A 317 -4.51 -17.77 -7.25
C LEU A 317 -4.16 -18.77 -6.15
N VAL A 318 -4.86 -18.73 -5.00
CA VAL A 318 -4.63 -19.65 -3.88
C VAL A 318 -4.87 -21.10 -4.32
N THR A 319 -5.99 -21.35 -4.99
CA THR A 319 -6.33 -22.69 -5.52
C THR A 319 -5.32 -23.15 -6.58
N ARG A 320 -4.87 -22.25 -7.45
CA ARG A 320 -3.85 -22.56 -8.47
C ARG A 320 -2.50 -22.92 -7.83
N LEU A 321 -2.08 -22.15 -6.84
CA LEU A 321 -0.86 -22.42 -6.07
C LEU A 321 -0.94 -23.78 -5.39
N GLU A 322 -2.06 -24.09 -4.73
CA GLU A 322 -2.26 -25.37 -4.03
C GLU A 322 -2.14 -26.56 -5.01
N LYS A 323 -2.87 -26.50 -6.14
CA LYS A 323 -2.89 -27.55 -7.17
C LYS A 323 -1.65 -27.62 -8.05
N GLY A 324 -0.77 -26.62 -8.00
CA GLY A 324 0.34 -26.48 -8.95
C GLY A 324 -0.14 -26.25 -10.39
N ALA A 325 -1.28 -25.59 -10.56
CA ALA A 325 -1.88 -25.31 -11.86
C ALA A 325 -1.19 -24.12 -12.56
N ALA A 326 -1.32 -24.06 -13.89
CA ALA A 326 -0.84 -22.93 -14.67
C ALA A 326 -1.56 -21.62 -14.28
N TRP A 327 -0.85 -20.50 -14.39
CA TRP A 327 -1.41 -19.17 -14.17
C TRP A 327 -1.90 -18.59 -15.49
N ASN A 328 -2.98 -17.82 -15.43
CA ASN A 328 -3.40 -16.98 -16.55
C ASN A 328 -2.31 -15.95 -16.87
N GLU A 329 -2.18 -15.63 -18.16
CA GLU A 329 -1.28 -14.58 -18.63
C GLU A 329 -1.86 -13.20 -18.28
N PRO A 330 -1.08 -12.30 -17.64
CA PRO A 330 -1.54 -10.94 -17.38
C PRO A 330 -1.51 -10.09 -18.65
N HIS A 331 -2.46 -9.16 -18.75
CA HIS A 331 -2.58 -8.18 -19.84
C HIS A 331 -2.31 -6.74 -19.34
N PRO A 332 -1.04 -6.26 -19.32
CA PRO A 332 -0.66 -4.99 -18.71
C PRO A 332 -1.37 -3.76 -19.29
N GLU A 333 -1.77 -3.80 -20.56
CA GLU A 333 -2.55 -2.76 -21.24
C GLU A 333 -3.92 -2.51 -20.61
N THR A 334 -4.41 -3.45 -19.79
CA THR A 334 -5.66 -3.35 -19.04
C THR A 334 -5.44 -3.18 -17.53
N PHE A 335 -4.20 -3.02 -17.05
CA PHE A 335 -3.96 -2.84 -15.62
C PHE A 335 -4.61 -1.58 -15.07
N TYR A 336 -4.70 -0.52 -15.88
CA TYR A 336 -5.37 0.73 -15.54
C TYR A 336 -6.42 1.04 -16.61
N GLY A 337 -7.56 1.60 -16.23
CA GLY A 337 -8.61 1.97 -17.16
C GLY A 337 -10.00 1.65 -16.63
N LYS A 338 -11.01 1.70 -17.51
CA LYS A 338 -12.41 1.59 -17.13
C LYS A 338 -13.00 0.22 -17.48
N GLY A 339 -14.09 -0.13 -16.80
CA GLY A 339 -14.92 -1.27 -17.14
C GLY A 339 -14.32 -2.63 -16.75
N PRO A 340 -15.01 -3.72 -17.13
CA PRO A 340 -14.73 -5.07 -16.64
C PRO A 340 -13.58 -5.78 -17.36
N VAL A 341 -13.18 -5.31 -18.55
CA VAL A 341 -12.15 -5.96 -19.37
C VAL A 341 -10.78 -5.87 -18.70
N GLY A 342 -10.10 -7.01 -18.58
CA GLY A 342 -8.85 -7.15 -17.83
C GLY A 342 -8.99 -6.88 -16.34
N TYR A 343 -10.21 -6.95 -15.81
CA TYR A 343 -10.52 -6.72 -14.40
C TYR A 343 -11.29 -7.90 -13.80
N LEU A 344 -12.46 -8.23 -14.35
CA LEU A 344 -13.33 -9.32 -13.88
C LEU A 344 -13.31 -10.57 -14.75
N ASP A 345 -12.79 -10.47 -15.97
CA ASP A 345 -12.93 -11.46 -17.04
C ASP A 345 -11.76 -12.45 -17.12
N TYR A 346 -10.81 -12.39 -16.18
CA TYR A 346 -9.82 -13.45 -16.02
C TYR A 346 -10.50 -14.74 -15.50
N PRO A 347 -10.37 -15.87 -16.20
CA PRO A 347 -11.08 -17.10 -15.84
C PRO A 347 -10.52 -17.75 -14.58
N ARG A 348 -11.40 -18.36 -13.78
CA ARG A 348 -11.03 -19.31 -12.71
C ARG A 348 -10.82 -20.72 -13.31
N LEU A 349 -10.18 -21.61 -12.55
CA LEU A 349 -10.06 -23.03 -12.88
C LEU A 349 -11.41 -23.77 -12.89
#